data_AF-A0A7S0PZS5-F1
#
_entry.id   AF-A0A7S0PZS5-F1
#
_cell.length_a   1.000
_cell.length_b   1.000
_cell.length_c   1.000
_cell.angle_alpha   90.00
_cell.angle_beta   90.00
_cell.angle_gamma   90.00
#
_symmetry.space_group_name_H-M   'P 1'
#
loop_
_entity.id
_entity.type
_entity.pdbx_description
1 polymer ?
#
loop_
_entity_poly.entity_id
_entity_poly.type
_entity_poly.pdbx_seq_one_letter_code
_entity_poly.pdbx_strand_id
1 'polypeptide(L)'
;MLSSGLSVSSMTSNPMLNAKIMRRKVQQDTELLSNRIERLKAEERKAKAKVAETRLKGREILSLQKRNEQANAARALAKRMEDEQRQREAQKLQLRKAEHRAAMKMTFESMYTSKREDVQLERKIKKENAEVLRETRLSELDRAQKGRSVIRSQQAQVRARFEQQRQAHQEYLAQDFIGMIAMEDKRREEIEKEIAVMEIEERQHIERLKALQDEQKSAYDALEQALGS
;
A
#
# COMPACT_ATOMS: atom_id res chain seq x y z
N MET A 1 12.91 -1.86 -76.61
CA MET A 1 13.11 -0.78 -75.63
C MET A 1 12.38 -1.18 -74.34
N LEU A 2 13.14 -1.37 -73.27
CA LEU A 2 12.68 -1.98 -72.02
C LEU A 2 11.80 -0.98 -71.25
N SER A 3 10.55 -1.40 -71.00
CA SER A 3 9.59 -0.71 -70.15
C SER A 3 9.95 -0.95 -68.68
N SER A 4 10.72 -0.03 -68.08
CA SER A 4 10.92 0.04 -66.63
C SER A 4 9.66 0.56 -65.95
N GLY A 5 8.76 -0.37 -65.62
CA GLY A 5 7.67 -0.13 -64.68
C GLY A 5 8.25 0.13 -63.29
N LEU A 6 8.20 1.38 -62.85
CA LEU A 6 8.50 1.80 -61.49
C LEU A 6 7.49 1.17 -60.51
N SER A 7 7.91 0.06 -59.90
CA SER A 7 7.28 -0.56 -58.75
C SER A 7 7.43 0.34 -57.51
N VAL A 8 6.49 1.27 -57.31
CA VAL A 8 6.39 2.14 -56.11
C VAL A 8 5.23 1.71 -55.21
N SER A 9 5.03 0.40 -55.02
CA SER A 9 3.92 -0.12 -54.20
C SER A 9 4.33 -1.01 -53.02
N SER A 10 5.60 -0.99 -52.58
CA SER A 10 6.08 -1.95 -51.57
C SER A 10 6.84 -1.38 -50.36
N MET A 11 6.88 -0.05 -50.15
CA MET A 11 7.62 0.52 -49.01
C MET A 11 6.82 1.49 -48.11
N THR A 12 5.53 1.69 -48.36
CA THR A 12 4.66 2.52 -47.50
C THR A 12 4.11 1.78 -46.28
N SER A 13 4.49 0.51 -46.08
CA SER A 13 4.25 -0.21 -44.83
C SER A 13 5.14 0.34 -43.72
N ASN A 14 4.51 1.20 -42.92
CA ASN A 14 4.45 1.10 -41.45
C ASN A 14 5.26 2.03 -40.52
N PRO A 15 5.72 3.24 -40.88
CA PRO A 15 6.18 4.21 -39.87
C PRO A 15 5.11 4.51 -38.80
N MET A 16 3.87 4.75 -39.24
CA MET A 16 2.72 4.96 -38.35
C MET A 16 2.38 3.73 -37.51
N LEU A 17 2.42 2.53 -38.10
CA LEU A 17 2.16 1.30 -37.33
C LEU A 17 3.28 1.06 -36.31
N ASN A 18 4.54 1.31 -36.67
CA ASN A 18 5.67 1.21 -35.75
C ASN A 18 5.51 2.21 -34.61
N ALA A 19 5.13 3.46 -34.87
CA ALA A 19 4.85 4.45 -33.83
C ALA A 19 3.73 3.97 -32.87
N LYS A 20 2.65 3.39 -33.41
CA LYS A 20 1.56 2.80 -32.60
C LYS A 20 1.99 1.57 -31.80
N ILE A 21 2.81 0.68 -32.37
CA ILE A 21 3.36 -0.50 -31.68
C ILE A 21 4.27 -0.04 -30.54
N MET A 22 5.17 0.91 -30.79
CA MET A 22 6.06 1.47 -29.78
C MET A 22 5.27 2.13 -28.65
N ARG A 23 4.28 2.97 -28.97
CA ARG A 23 3.39 3.56 -27.96
C ARG A 23 2.72 2.48 -27.12
N ARG A 24 2.18 1.43 -27.75
CA ARG A 24 1.50 0.34 -27.04
C ARG A 24 2.46 -0.43 -26.13
N LYS A 25 3.70 -0.65 -26.57
CA LYS A 25 4.73 -1.28 -25.77
C LYS A 25 5.04 -0.46 -24.51
N VAL A 26 5.27 0.85 -24.68
CA VAL A 26 5.52 1.78 -23.57
C VAL A 26 4.32 1.84 -22.60
N GLN A 27 3.09 1.75 -23.10
CA GLN A 27 1.89 1.64 -22.26
C GLN A 27 1.85 0.33 -21.45
N GLN A 28 2.19 -0.80 -22.07
CA GLN A 28 2.29 -2.08 -21.35
C GLN A 28 3.38 -2.05 -20.28
N ASP A 29 4.53 -1.46 -20.58
CA ASP A 29 5.63 -1.31 -19.62
C ASP A 29 5.19 -0.44 -18.43
N THR A 30 4.41 0.62 -18.69
CA THR A 30 3.79 1.46 -17.64
C THR A 30 2.85 0.67 -16.73
N GLU A 31 1.96 -0.15 -17.30
CA GLU A 31 1.05 -1.00 -16.53
C GLU A 31 1.82 -2.02 -15.68
N LEU A 32 2.86 -2.65 -16.22
CA LEU A 32 3.71 -3.60 -15.49
C LEU A 32 4.43 -2.92 -14.32
N LEU A 33 4.97 -1.73 -14.54
CA LEU A 33 5.68 -0.96 -13.53
C LEU A 33 4.73 -0.51 -12.40
N SER A 34 3.54 -0.02 -12.75
CA SER A 34 2.48 0.32 -11.78
C SER A 34 2.11 -0.88 -10.92
N ASN A 35 1.85 -2.04 -11.53
CA ASN A 35 1.56 -3.28 -10.81
C ASN A 35 2.71 -3.69 -9.86
N ARG A 36 3.96 -3.48 -10.28
CA ARG A 36 5.13 -3.79 -9.45
C ARG A 36 5.24 -2.82 -8.25
N ILE A 37 5.03 -1.53 -8.46
CA ILE A 37 4.98 -0.52 -7.39
C ILE A 37 3.89 -0.84 -6.38
N GLU A 38 2.70 -1.24 -6.83
CA GLU A 38 1.60 -1.62 -5.92
C GLU A 38 1.95 -2.83 -5.07
N ARG A 39 2.59 -3.85 -5.66
CA ARG A 39 3.09 -5.02 -4.92
C ARG A 39 4.13 -4.61 -3.88
N LEU A 40 5.09 -3.76 -4.25
CA LEU A 40 6.10 -3.24 -3.33
C LEU A 40 5.46 -2.45 -2.19
N LYS A 41 4.47 -1.59 -2.46
CA LYS A 41 3.69 -0.86 -1.44
C LYS A 41 2.96 -1.80 -0.48
N ALA A 42 2.38 -2.89 -1.00
CA ALA A 42 1.71 -3.89 -0.17
C ALA A 42 2.70 -4.65 0.70
N GLU A 43 3.86 -5.02 0.15
CA GLU A 43 4.93 -5.68 0.87
C GLU A 43 5.53 -4.77 1.96
N GLU A 44 5.75 -3.48 1.66
CA GLU A 44 6.26 -2.49 2.61
C GLU A 44 5.31 -2.36 3.82
N ARG A 45 4.01 -2.30 3.57
CA ARG A 45 2.99 -2.27 4.65
C ARG A 45 3.03 -3.52 5.52
N LYS A 46 3.14 -4.71 4.90
CA LYS A 46 3.24 -5.98 5.64
C LYS A 46 4.52 -6.04 6.46
N ALA A 47 5.66 -5.64 5.89
CA ALA A 47 6.94 -5.61 6.58
C ALA A 47 6.91 -4.66 7.78
N LYS A 48 6.39 -3.43 7.61
CA LYS A 48 6.21 -2.45 8.71
C LYS A 48 5.36 -3.02 9.84
N ALA A 49 4.23 -3.63 9.52
CA ALA A 49 3.36 -4.24 10.52
C ALA A 49 4.09 -5.35 11.31
N LYS A 50 4.85 -6.19 10.61
CA LYS A 50 5.61 -7.28 11.23
C LYS A 50 6.74 -6.76 12.13
N VAL A 51 7.48 -5.73 11.71
CA VAL A 51 8.49 -5.05 12.55
C VAL A 51 7.87 -4.48 13.82
N ALA A 52 6.72 -3.80 13.68
CA ALA A 52 6.03 -3.21 14.82
C ALA A 52 5.56 -4.29 15.82
N GLU A 53 5.00 -5.39 15.33
CA GLU A 53 4.60 -6.53 16.16
C GLU A 53 5.79 -7.16 16.89
N THR A 54 6.91 -7.42 16.20
CA THR A 54 8.13 -7.98 16.82
C THR A 54 8.65 -7.05 17.92
N ARG A 55 8.68 -5.74 17.68
CA ARG A 55 9.10 -4.75 18.70
C ARG A 55 8.17 -4.71 19.90
N LEU A 56 6.86 -4.80 19.67
CA LEU A 56 5.87 -4.83 20.74
C LEU A 56 6.07 -6.06 21.62
N LYS A 57 6.20 -7.24 21.02
CA LYS A 57 6.46 -8.49 21.74
C LYS A 57 7.77 -8.43 22.54
N GLY A 58 8.83 -7.88 21.94
CA GLY A 58 10.10 -7.68 22.65
C GLY A 58 9.95 -6.80 23.90
N ARG A 59 9.20 -5.70 23.81
CA ARG A 59 8.90 -4.83 24.96
C ARG A 59 8.05 -5.52 26.03
N GLU A 60 7.08 -6.33 25.61
CA GLU A 60 6.22 -7.08 26.53
C GLU A 60 7.04 -8.08 27.34
N ILE A 61 7.92 -8.85 26.68
CA ILE A 61 8.84 -9.81 27.31
C ILE A 61 9.73 -9.10 28.32
N LEU A 62 10.41 -8.02 27.92
CA LEU A 62 11.28 -7.25 28.82
C LEU A 62 10.50 -6.70 30.04
N SER A 63 9.27 -6.24 29.85
CA SER A 63 8.47 -5.75 30.98
C SER A 63 8.01 -6.88 31.91
N LEU A 64 7.79 -8.10 31.38
CA LEU A 64 7.46 -9.28 32.16
C LEU A 64 8.67 -9.77 32.95
N GLN A 65 9.86 -9.84 32.33
CA GLN A 65 11.11 -10.15 33.02
C GLN A 65 11.35 -9.18 34.18
N LYS A 66 11.27 -7.87 33.92
CA LYS A 66 11.42 -6.85 34.97
C LYS A 66 10.41 -7.03 36.11
N ARG A 67 9.14 -7.34 35.80
CA ARG A 67 8.13 -7.61 36.82
C ARG A 67 8.42 -8.88 37.61
N ASN A 68 8.91 -9.93 36.95
CA ASN A 68 9.30 -11.19 37.61
C ASN A 68 10.52 -10.99 38.50
N GLU A 69 11.53 -10.24 38.05
CA GLU A 69 12.70 -9.87 38.86
C GLU A 69 12.29 -9.08 40.11
N GLN A 70 11.41 -8.08 39.95
CA GLN A 70 10.87 -7.31 41.07
C GLN A 70 10.06 -8.19 42.04
N ALA A 71 9.22 -9.08 41.51
CA ALA A 71 8.45 -10.02 42.33
C ALA A 71 9.35 -11.00 43.07
N ASN A 72 10.40 -11.51 42.43
CA ASN A 72 11.38 -12.40 43.04
C ASN A 72 12.19 -11.67 44.12
N ALA A 73 12.63 -10.43 43.87
CA ALA A 73 13.30 -9.60 44.86
C ALA A 73 12.39 -9.30 46.06
N ALA A 74 11.12 -8.96 45.81
CA ALA A 74 10.13 -8.74 46.86
C ALA A 74 9.86 -10.00 47.68
N ARG A 75 9.74 -11.17 47.03
CA ARG A 75 9.61 -12.47 47.71
C ARG A 75 10.84 -12.80 48.55
N ALA A 76 12.04 -12.55 48.04
CA ALA A 76 13.28 -12.76 48.78
C ALA A 76 13.36 -11.85 50.02
N LEU A 77 12.96 -10.58 49.89
CA LEU A 77 12.89 -9.64 51.02
C LEU A 77 11.81 -10.03 52.02
N ALA A 78 10.62 -10.40 51.55
CA ALA A 78 9.53 -10.88 52.41
C ALA A 78 9.94 -12.15 53.18
N LYS A 79 10.63 -13.09 52.52
CA LYS A 79 11.18 -14.29 53.18
C LYS A 79 12.21 -13.93 54.25
N ARG A 80 13.11 -12.98 53.97
CA ARG A 80 14.06 -12.48 54.99
C ARG A 80 13.36 -11.85 56.19
N MET A 81 12.37 -11.00 55.93
CA MET A 81 11.55 -10.37 56.97
C MET A 81 10.74 -11.40 57.78
N GLU A 82 10.17 -12.40 57.11
CA GLU A 82 9.46 -13.51 57.75
C GLU A 82 10.41 -14.34 58.61
N ASP A 83 11.61 -14.68 58.12
CA ASP A 83 12.62 -15.42 58.88
C ASP A 83 13.09 -14.60 60.10
N GLU A 84 13.33 -13.29 59.95
CA GLU A 84 13.63 -12.38 61.06
C GLU A 84 12.47 -12.30 62.06
N GLN A 85 11.24 -12.21 61.57
CA GLN A 85 10.06 -12.18 62.42
C GLN A 85 9.86 -13.52 63.13
N ARG A 86 10.07 -14.66 62.46
CA ARG A 86 10.04 -16.00 63.05
C ARG A 86 11.12 -16.12 64.13
N GLN A 87 12.30 -15.54 63.92
CA GLN A 87 13.34 -15.48 64.96
C GLN A 87 12.91 -14.61 66.14
N ARG A 88 12.37 -13.41 65.90
CA ARG A 88 11.85 -12.52 66.96
C ARG A 88 10.66 -13.13 67.67
N GLU A 89 9.80 -13.85 66.97
CA GLU A 89 8.65 -14.56 67.52
C GLU A 89 9.08 -15.81 68.26
N ALA A 90 10.11 -16.53 67.81
CA ALA A 90 10.71 -17.60 68.58
C ALA A 90 11.31 -17.05 69.88
N GLN A 91 12.00 -15.90 69.84
CA GLN A 91 12.48 -15.19 71.03
C GLN A 91 11.32 -14.71 71.91
N LYS A 92 10.29 -14.09 71.32
CA LYS A 92 9.08 -13.64 72.01
C LYS A 92 8.21 -14.78 72.49
N LEU A 93 8.26 -15.97 71.90
CA LEU A 93 7.57 -17.18 72.32
C LEU A 93 8.40 -17.91 73.36
N GLN A 94 9.73 -17.78 73.38
CA GLN A 94 10.51 -18.12 74.55
C GLN A 94 10.12 -17.21 75.73
N LEU A 95 10.05 -15.89 75.51
CA LEU A 95 9.52 -14.92 76.49
C LEU A 95 8.04 -15.16 76.83
N ARG A 96 7.17 -15.40 75.86
CA ARG A 96 5.73 -15.70 76.04
C ARG A 96 5.48 -17.14 76.46
N LYS A 97 6.38 -18.10 76.34
CA LYS A 97 6.26 -19.34 77.11
C LYS A 97 6.61 -19.06 78.57
N ALA A 98 7.46 -18.06 78.84
CA ALA A 98 7.58 -17.48 80.17
C ALA A 98 6.32 -16.68 80.59
N GLU A 99 5.62 -15.95 79.70
CA GLU A 99 4.44 -15.11 80.02
C GLU A 99 3.03 -15.71 79.76
N HIS A 100 2.83 -16.65 78.84
CA HIS A 100 1.58 -17.39 78.49
C HIS A 100 1.47 -18.67 79.34
N ARG A 101 2.56 -19.09 80.02
CA ARG A 101 2.41 -19.68 81.37
C ARG A 101 1.58 -18.79 82.29
N ALA A 102 1.49 -17.48 82.05
CA ALA A 102 0.69 -16.54 82.82
C ALA A 102 -0.64 -16.07 82.16
N ALA A 103 -1.02 -16.45 80.92
CA ALA A 103 -2.12 -15.75 80.19
C ALA A 103 -3.01 -16.55 79.18
N MET A 104 -3.33 -17.83 79.42
CA MET A 104 -4.49 -18.52 78.81
C MET A 104 -5.82 -17.83 79.21
N LYS A 105 -6.37 -16.89 78.43
CA LYS A 105 -7.67 -16.28 78.78
C LYS A 105 -8.77 -16.11 77.72
N MET A 106 -8.60 -15.66 76.46
CA MET A 106 -9.81 -15.32 75.63
C MET A 106 -9.61 -15.33 74.08
N THR A 107 -10.58 -15.93 73.36
CA THR A 107 -10.75 -16.26 71.91
C THR A 107 -11.57 -15.19 71.14
N PHE A 108 -11.38 -14.85 69.85
CA PHE A 108 -11.60 -15.48 68.52
C PHE A 108 -13.06 -15.50 67.96
N GLU A 109 -13.09 -15.33 66.62
CA GLU A 109 -14.14 -15.59 65.62
C GLU A 109 -15.09 -14.41 65.36
N SER A 110 -15.45 -14.06 64.12
CA SER A 110 -15.92 -14.89 63.01
C SER A 110 -16.00 -13.97 61.75
N MET A 111 -15.57 -14.36 60.54
CA MET A 111 -16.36 -15.08 59.50
C MET A 111 -17.62 -14.28 59.05
N TYR A 112 -18.06 -14.16 57.79
CA TYR A 112 -17.73 -14.73 56.48
C TYR A 112 -18.68 -14.04 55.44
N THR A 113 -18.68 -14.59 54.22
CA THR A 113 -19.69 -14.46 53.12
C THR A 113 -19.55 -13.22 52.23
N SER A 114 -19.19 -13.27 50.94
CA SER A 114 -19.58 -14.10 49.77
C SER A 114 -20.92 -13.73 49.15
N LYS A 115 -20.89 -13.26 47.89
CA LYS A 115 -21.66 -13.78 46.73
C LYS A 115 -21.61 -12.74 45.60
N ARG A 116 -20.94 -13.11 44.49
CA ARG A 116 -21.51 -13.68 43.26
C ARG A 116 -22.06 -12.57 42.36
N GLU A 117 -21.40 -12.33 41.24
CA GLU A 117 -21.76 -12.88 39.90
C GLU A 117 -22.83 -11.98 39.26
N ASP A 118 -22.88 -11.70 37.98
CA ASP A 118 -22.04 -12.01 36.84
C ASP A 118 -22.63 -11.13 35.71
N VAL A 119 -21.80 -10.59 34.82
CA VAL A 119 -21.74 -11.01 33.40
C VAL A 119 -22.97 -10.62 32.59
N GLN A 120 -22.77 -9.90 31.50
CA GLN A 120 -22.63 -10.45 30.15
C GLN A 120 -22.61 -9.25 29.21
N LEU A 121 -21.45 -9.00 28.59
CA LEU A 121 -21.18 -9.36 27.19
C LEU A 121 -22.15 -8.62 26.25
N GLU A 122 -21.63 -7.63 25.55
CA GLU A 122 -20.98 -7.87 24.25
C GLU A 122 -22.04 -8.34 23.25
N ARG A 123 -22.24 -7.56 22.20
CA ARG A 123 -21.93 -7.99 20.82
C ARG A 123 -22.50 -6.96 19.85
N LYS A 124 -21.60 -6.29 19.13
CA LYS A 124 -21.06 -6.70 17.82
C LYS A 124 -22.00 -6.18 16.72
N ILE A 125 -21.49 -5.26 15.88
CA ILE A 125 -20.86 -5.60 14.58
C ILE A 125 -22.00 -6.06 13.65
N LYS A 126 -22.29 -5.44 12.50
CA LYS A 126 -21.33 -4.97 11.50
C LYS A 126 -22.12 -4.46 10.29
N LYS A 127 -21.37 -3.81 9.40
CA LYS A 127 -21.45 -3.88 7.93
C LYS A 127 -22.71 -3.29 7.31
N GLU A 128 -22.52 -2.19 6.57
CA GLU A 128 -22.20 -2.23 5.12
C GLU A 128 -23.40 -2.77 4.34
N ASN A 129 -23.82 -2.19 3.24
CA ASN A 129 -23.02 -1.46 2.28
C ASN A 129 -23.97 -0.82 1.28
N ALA A 130 -23.38 0.12 0.54
CA ALA A 130 -23.49 0.19 -0.91
C ALA A 130 -24.92 0.35 -1.45
N GLU A 131 -25.20 1.52 -1.99
CA GLU A 131 -25.11 1.72 -3.46
C GLU A 131 -26.56 1.69 -3.99
N VAL A 132 -26.97 2.40 -5.02
CA VAL A 132 -26.26 3.02 -6.12
C VAL A 132 -27.31 3.88 -6.82
N LEU A 133 -26.90 5.07 -7.29
CA LEU A 133 -27.43 5.70 -8.52
C LEU A 133 -28.93 6.06 -8.54
N ARG A 134 -29.47 6.86 -9.43
CA ARG A 134 -29.07 7.79 -10.50
C ARG A 134 -30.43 8.36 -10.90
N GLU A 135 -30.56 9.63 -11.22
CA GLU A 135 -31.69 10.11 -12.05
C GLU A 135 -31.25 11.45 -12.64
N THR A 136 -30.99 11.50 -13.96
CA THR A 136 -31.90 11.95 -15.07
C THR A 136 -31.92 13.48 -15.21
N ARG A 137 -32.16 14.14 -16.36
CA ARG A 137 -32.11 13.90 -17.83
C ARG A 137 -32.58 15.25 -18.47
N LEU A 138 -32.57 15.31 -19.82
CA LEU A 138 -33.39 16.15 -20.76
C LEU A 138 -32.60 17.28 -21.47
N SER A 139 -32.42 17.26 -22.81
CA SER A 139 -33.37 17.41 -23.96
C SER A 139 -33.51 18.88 -24.37
N GLU A 140 -33.59 19.36 -25.61
CA GLU A 140 -33.52 18.89 -27.00
C GLU A 140 -33.46 20.16 -27.91
N LEU A 141 -33.45 19.95 -29.24
CA LEU A 141 -34.18 20.72 -30.28
C LEU A 141 -33.36 21.57 -31.28
N ASP A 142 -33.27 20.99 -32.49
CA ASP A 142 -33.96 21.45 -33.71
C ASP A 142 -33.11 21.84 -34.94
N ARG A 143 -33.60 21.39 -36.09
CA ARG A 143 -33.00 21.32 -37.44
C ARG A 143 -33.60 22.37 -38.38
N ALA A 144 -32.86 22.75 -39.43
CA ALA A 144 -33.32 22.80 -40.85
C ALA A 144 -32.21 23.40 -41.75
N GLN A 145 -31.72 22.70 -42.79
CA GLN A 145 -32.08 22.81 -44.23
C GLN A 145 -31.88 24.21 -44.85
N LYS A 146 -31.46 24.40 -46.11
CA LYS A 146 -30.84 23.66 -47.22
C LYS A 146 -30.68 24.74 -48.31
N GLY A 147 -29.66 24.70 -49.15
CA GLY A 147 -29.62 25.58 -50.32
C GLY A 147 -28.48 25.22 -51.26
N ARG A 148 -28.82 24.88 -52.51
CA ARG A 148 -27.93 24.29 -53.52
C ARG A 148 -28.22 24.98 -54.85
N SER A 149 -27.19 25.42 -55.58
CA SER A 149 -27.08 25.38 -57.07
C SER A 149 -26.00 26.33 -57.59
N VAL A 150 -25.68 26.21 -58.88
CA VAL A 150 -24.70 26.95 -59.70
C VAL A 150 -23.32 26.27 -59.86
N ILE A 151 -23.35 25.12 -60.55
CA ILE A 151 -22.20 24.54 -61.27
C ILE A 151 -22.61 24.47 -62.74
N ARG A 152 -22.09 25.38 -63.59
CA ARG A 152 -21.92 25.12 -65.04
C ARG A 152 -21.07 26.13 -65.82
N SER A 153 -19.92 26.56 -65.27
CA SER A 153 -18.86 27.24 -66.05
C SER A 153 -17.42 26.79 -65.70
N GLN A 154 -17.25 25.69 -64.96
CA GLN A 154 -15.96 25.24 -64.41
C GLN A 154 -15.50 23.88 -64.99
N GLN A 155 -15.03 23.79 -66.25
CA GLN A 155 -14.58 22.49 -66.79
C GLN A 155 -13.18 22.44 -67.45
N ALA A 156 -12.57 23.58 -67.82
CA ALA A 156 -11.17 23.63 -68.29
C ALA A 156 -10.18 24.08 -67.19
N GLN A 157 -10.55 25.03 -66.32
CA GLN A 157 -9.80 25.35 -65.09
C GLN A 157 -9.84 24.21 -64.05
N VAL A 158 -10.84 23.34 -64.13
CA VAL A 158 -11.05 22.25 -63.17
C VAL A 158 -10.03 21.12 -63.34
N ARG A 159 -9.53 20.82 -64.54
CA ARG A 159 -8.48 19.79 -64.71
C ARG A 159 -7.11 20.22 -64.19
N ALA A 160 -6.67 21.45 -64.48
CA ALA A 160 -5.43 22.00 -63.93
C ALA A 160 -5.54 22.27 -62.41
N ARG A 161 -6.71 22.74 -61.93
CA ARG A 161 -7.01 22.75 -60.48
C ARG A 161 -7.10 21.36 -59.90
N PHE A 162 -7.54 20.32 -60.61
CA PHE A 162 -7.57 18.94 -60.09
C PHE A 162 -6.17 18.36 -59.99
N GLU A 163 -5.25 18.62 -60.91
CA GLU A 163 -3.86 18.14 -60.80
C GLU A 163 -3.11 18.89 -59.67
N GLN A 164 -3.26 20.22 -59.60
CA GLN A 164 -2.71 21.02 -58.50
C GLN A 164 -3.40 20.71 -57.15
N GLN A 165 -4.72 20.47 -57.13
CA GLN A 165 -5.40 19.98 -55.93
C GLN A 165 -4.99 18.55 -55.61
N ARG A 166 -4.68 17.69 -56.58
CA ARG A 166 -4.23 16.33 -56.30
C ARG A 166 -2.82 16.36 -55.70
N GLN A 167 -1.93 17.21 -56.20
CA GLN A 167 -0.60 17.43 -55.60
C GLN A 167 -0.72 18.11 -54.24
N ALA A 168 -1.47 19.21 -54.12
CA ALA A 168 -1.69 19.87 -52.83
C ALA A 168 -2.42 18.97 -51.82
N HIS A 169 -3.30 18.07 -52.28
CA HIS A 169 -3.95 17.08 -51.44
C HIS A 169 -2.98 15.96 -51.04
N GLN A 170 -2.09 15.52 -51.94
CA GLN A 170 -1.03 14.57 -51.60
C GLN A 170 -0.03 15.18 -50.62
N GLU A 171 0.36 16.44 -50.79
CA GLU A 171 1.22 17.18 -49.86
C GLU A 171 0.51 17.41 -48.52
N TYR A 172 -0.76 17.80 -48.54
CA TYR A 172 -1.59 17.90 -47.34
C TYR A 172 -1.68 16.56 -46.61
N LEU A 173 -1.96 15.47 -47.31
CA LEU A 173 -2.01 14.12 -46.72
C LEU A 173 -0.65 13.68 -46.19
N ALA A 174 0.45 14.06 -46.85
CA ALA A 174 1.80 13.79 -46.37
C ALA A 174 2.10 14.59 -45.10
N GLN A 175 1.76 15.88 -45.06
CA GLN A 175 1.89 16.72 -43.87
C GLN A 175 1.01 16.25 -42.71
N ASP A 176 -0.24 15.87 -43.00
CA ASP A 176 -1.17 15.30 -42.02
C ASP A 176 -0.64 13.96 -41.47
N PHE A 177 -0.09 13.10 -42.34
CA PHE A 177 0.55 11.86 -41.92
C PHE A 177 1.78 12.09 -41.03
N ILE A 178 2.65 13.05 -41.39
CA ILE A 178 3.78 13.47 -40.55
C ILE A 178 3.28 14.03 -39.22
N GLY A 179 2.24 14.86 -39.24
CA GLY A 179 1.62 15.42 -38.04
C GLY A 179 1.05 14.34 -37.12
N MET A 180 0.39 13.32 -37.67
CA MET A 180 -0.08 12.19 -36.88
C MET A 180 1.07 11.38 -36.28
N ILE A 181 2.16 11.15 -37.01
CA ILE A 181 3.35 10.46 -36.45
C ILE A 181 3.95 11.29 -35.31
N ALA A 182 4.12 12.60 -35.51
CA ALA A 182 4.65 13.49 -34.49
C ALA A 182 3.76 13.52 -33.23
N MET A 183 2.44 13.43 -33.38
CA MET A 183 1.53 13.28 -32.23
C MET A 183 1.70 11.95 -31.51
N GLU A 184 1.89 10.84 -32.23
CA GLU A 184 2.14 9.53 -31.61
C GLU A 184 3.49 9.50 -30.89
N ASP A 185 4.52 10.12 -31.47
CA ASP A 185 5.83 10.27 -30.83
C ASP A 185 5.76 11.15 -29.59
N LYS A 186 5.02 12.26 -29.62
CA LYS A 186 4.81 13.13 -28.46
C LYS A 186 4.12 12.39 -27.31
N ARG A 187 3.06 11.61 -27.62
CA ARG A 187 2.38 10.77 -26.63
C ARG A 187 3.33 9.71 -26.06
N ARG A 188 4.17 9.10 -26.90
CA ARG A 188 5.18 8.14 -26.43
C ARG A 188 6.14 8.82 -25.45
N GLU A 189 6.66 9.99 -25.79
CA GLU A 189 7.60 10.74 -24.95
C GLU A 189 6.98 11.14 -23.61
N GLU A 190 5.70 11.53 -23.58
CA GLU A 190 4.95 11.81 -22.35
C GLU A 190 4.89 10.57 -21.43
N ILE A 191 4.60 9.39 -22.00
CA ILE A 191 4.54 8.14 -21.23
C ILE A 191 5.96 7.70 -20.79
N GLU A 192 6.99 7.88 -21.63
CA GLU A 192 8.38 7.58 -21.25
C GLU A 192 8.84 8.45 -20.07
N LYS A 193 8.43 9.72 -20.01
CA LYS A 193 8.68 10.59 -18.85
C LYS A 193 7.97 10.08 -17.59
N GLU A 194 6.74 9.60 -17.73
CA GLU A 194 6.00 9.00 -16.62
C GLU A 194 6.68 7.71 -16.11
N ILE A 195 7.14 6.84 -17.03
CA ILE A 195 7.94 5.66 -16.70
C ILE A 195 9.18 6.06 -15.90
N ALA A 196 9.92 7.07 -16.33
CA ALA A 196 11.13 7.51 -15.60
C ALA A 196 10.82 7.93 -14.15
N VAL A 197 9.68 8.60 -13.92
CA VAL A 197 9.22 8.96 -12.57
C VAL A 197 8.83 7.71 -11.77
N MET A 198 8.07 6.79 -12.37
CA MET A 198 7.68 5.54 -11.74
C MET A 198 8.90 4.65 -11.40
N GLU A 199 9.95 4.63 -12.23
CA GLU A 199 11.18 3.88 -11.97
C GLU A 199 11.96 4.47 -10.77
N ILE A 200 11.90 5.78 -10.56
CA ILE A 200 12.43 6.42 -9.35
C ILE A 200 11.61 5.99 -8.14
N GLU A 201 10.28 6.02 -8.23
CA GLU A 201 9.38 5.58 -7.15
C GLU A 201 9.59 4.10 -6.79
N GLU A 202 9.72 3.23 -7.79
CA GLU A 202 10.01 1.81 -7.62
C GLU A 202 11.33 1.62 -6.85
N ARG A 203 12.40 2.31 -7.26
CA ARG A 203 13.69 2.26 -6.58
C ARG A 203 13.60 2.69 -5.13
N GLN A 204 12.87 3.78 -4.84
CA GLN A 204 12.64 4.24 -3.47
C GLN A 204 11.90 3.19 -2.63
N HIS A 205 10.89 2.52 -3.18
CA HIS A 205 10.20 1.45 -2.46
C HIS A 205 11.11 0.25 -2.18
N ILE A 206 11.96 -0.13 -3.14
CA ILE A 206 12.96 -1.19 -2.95
C ILE A 206 13.94 -0.80 -1.83
N GLU A 207 14.43 0.43 -1.79
CA GLU A 207 15.33 0.91 -0.73
C GLU A 207 14.66 0.91 0.64
N ARG A 208 13.41 1.40 0.74
CA ARG A 208 12.64 1.34 1.99
C ARG A 208 12.42 -0.08 2.46
N LEU A 209 12.12 -1.00 1.54
CA LEU A 209 11.97 -2.43 1.85
C LEU A 209 13.26 -3.04 2.39
N LYS A 210 14.41 -2.73 1.78
CA LYS A 210 15.71 -3.18 2.30
C LYS A 210 15.96 -2.65 3.71
N ALA A 211 15.74 -1.35 3.94
CA ALA A 211 15.87 -0.75 5.26
C ALA A 211 14.94 -1.41 6.30
N LEU A 212 13.69 -1.71 5.93
CA LEU A 212 12.74 -2.43 6.79
C LEU A 212 13.17 -3.87 7.07
N GLN A 213 13.77 -4.57 6.10
CA GLN A 213 14.30 -5.91 6.31
C GLN A 213 15.46 -5.89 7.31
N ASP A 214 16.34 -4.90 7.23
CA ASP A 214 17.43 -4.75 8.20
C ASP A 214 16.91 -4.33 9.58
N GLU A 215 15.91 -3.45 9.65
CA GLU A 215 15.20 -3.11 10.88
C GLU A 215 14.49 -4.34 11.50
N GLN A 216 13.92 -5.19 10.66
CA GLN A 216 13.30 -6.44 11.06
C GLN A 216 14.31 -7.41 11.66
N LYS A 217 15.48 -7.59 11.02
CA LYS A 217 16.57 -8.42 11.57
C LYS A 217 16.98 -7.90 12.94
N SER A 218 17.25 -6.59 13.05
CA SER A 218 17.60 -5.97 14.34
C SER A 218 16.52 -6.16 15.42
N ALA A 219 15.24 -6.06 15.05
CA ALA A 219 14.14 -6.31 15.98
C ALA A 219 14.06 -7.79 16.41
N TYR A 220 14.37 -8.73 15.51
CA TYR A 220 14.47 -10.14 15.84
C TYR A 220 15.66 -10.43 16.75
N ASP A 221 16.84 -9.88 16.45
CA ASP A 221 18.04 -10.04 17.29
C ASP A 221 17.78 -9.53 18.71
N ALA A 222 17.12 -8.37 18.84
CA ALA A 222 16.73 -7.82 20.14
C ALA A 222 15.71 -8.71 20.89
N LEU A 223 14.79 -9.33 20.15
CA LEU A 223 13.81 -10.25 20.73
C LEU A 223 14.47 -11.57 21.14
N GLU A 224 15.42 -12.09 20.36
CA GLU A 224 16.20 -13.27 20.69
C GLU A 224 17.07 -13.04 21.93
N GLN A 225 17.73 -11.87 22.04
CA GLN A 225 18.45 -11.48 23.25
C GLN A 225 17.53 -11.43 24.47
N ALA A 226 16.34 -10.84 24.34
CA ALA A 226 15.35 -10.79 25.42
C ALA A 226 14.79 -12.17 25.78
N LEU A 227 14.77 -13.15 24.87
CA LEU A 227 14.34 -14.52 25.17
C LEU A 227 15.45 -15.39 25.73
N GLY A 228 16.71 -15.12 25.37
CA GLY A 228 17.89 -15.87 25.81
C GLY A 228 18.45 -15.44 27.17
N SER A 229 18.07 -14.27 27.67
CA SER A 229 18.38 -13.76 29.02
C SER A 229 17.36 -14.18 30.07
#